data_AF-A0A9E5DZB9-F1
#
_entry.id   AF-A0A9E5DZB9-F1
#
_cell.length_a   1.000
_cell.length_b   1.000
_cell.length_c   1.000
_cell.angle_alpha   90.00
_cell.angle_beta   90.00
_cell.angle_gamma   90.00
#
_symmetry.space_group_name_H-M   'P 1'
#
loop_
_entity.id
_entity.type
_entity.pdbx_description
1 polymer ?
#
loop_
_entity_poly.entity_id
_entity_poly.type
_entity_poly.pdbx_seq_one_letter_code
_entity_poly.pdbx_strand_id
1 'polypeptide(L)'
;MASVAQNLAHIEAALGELGPIVPVIVLDEAQLYSTSSLDKVRLLLGINLAEPSAFALALLGDEYLINSLRLRHPRALCSRVSGHCRLKAWRSEEVREYLRASLAAVGIEREAIEPTAGGRHHHHRPARAGSDRTPTGG
;
A
#
# COMPACT_ATOMS: atom_id res chain seq x y z
N MET A 1 -9.61 -13.20 -24.87
CA MET A 1 -8.89 -12.57 -23.74
C MET A 1 -7.57 -12.07 -24.26
N ALA A 2 -7.25 -10.78 -24.09
CA ALA A 2 -5.95 -10.25 -24.49
C ALA A 2 -4.83 -10.98 -23.73
N SER A 3 -3.74 -11.32 -24.42
CA SER A 3 -2.58 -11.96 -23.78
C SER A 3 -1.88 -10.95 -22.86
N VAL A 4 -1.16 -11.44 -21.84
CA VAL A 4 -0.38 -10.57 -20.94
C VAL A 4 0.60 -9.69 -21.73
N ALA A 5 1.20 -10.24 -22.79
CA ALA A 5 2.10 -9.50 -23.68
C ALA A 5 1.39 -8.35 -24.41
N GLN A 6 0.14 -8.56 -24.83
CA GLN A 6 -0.63 -7.52 -25.52
C GLN A 6 -1.04 -6.39 -24.57
N ASN A 7 -1.43 -6.73 -23.34
CA ASN A 7 -1.68 -5.71 -22.32
C ASN A 7 -0.42 -4.91 -21.99
N LEU A 8 0.74 -5.56 -21.96
CA LEU A 8 2.02 -4.90 -21.72
C LEU A 8 2.35 -3.89 -22.82
N ALA A 9 2.19 -4.30 -24.08
CA ALA A 9 2.42 -3.44 -25.24
C ALA A 9 1.47 -2.23 -25.26
N HIS A 10 0.22 -2.40 -24.83
CA HIS A 10 -0.72 -1.28 -24.71
C HIS A 10 -0.31 -0.29 -23.61
N ILE A 11 0.15 -0.81 -22.47
CA ILE A 11 0.66 0.02 -21.35
C ILE A 11 1.91 0.77 -21.82
N GLU A 12 2.83 0.09 -22.49
CA GLU A 12 4.05 0.67 -23.04
C GLU A 12 3.75 1.80 -24.04
N ALA A 13 2.84 1.59 -24.99
CA ALA A 13 2.42 2.62 -25.93
C ALA A 13 1.80 3.82 -25.22
N ALA A 14 0.90 3.59 -24.25
CA ALA A 14 0.26 4.65 -23.48
C ALA A 14 1.28 5.44 -22.62
N LEU A 15 2.27 4.77 -22.05
CA LEU A 15 3.36 5.43 -21.32
C LEU A 15 4.22 6.28 -22.25
N GLY A 16 4.48 5.82 -23.48
CA GLY A 16 5.24 6.57 -24.49
C GLY A 16 4.55 7.87 -24.93
N GLU A 17 3.22 7.94 -24.90
CA GLU A 17 2.47 9.15 -25.25
C GLU A 17 2.56 10.27 -24.20
N LEU A 18 2.96 9.96 -22.95
CA LEU A 18 3.04 10.93 -21.85
C LEU A 18 4.24 11.88 -21.94
N GLY A 19 5.15 11.68 -22.90
CA GLY A 19 6.32 12.54 -23.10
C GLY A 19 7.35 12.43 -21.97
N PRO A 20 8.07 13.51 -21.61
CA PRO A 20 9.20 13.47 -20.67
C PRO A 20 8.79 13.35 -19.19
N ILE A 21 7.54 12.96 -18.90
CA ILE A 21 7.02 12.80 -17.55
C ILE A 21 7.24 11.36 -17.11
N VAL A 22 7.66 11.14 -15.87
CA VAL A 22 7.73 9.80 -15.26
C VAL A 22 6.43 9.57 -14.48
N PRO A 23 5.45 8.82 -15.02
CA PRO A 23 4.20 8.56 -14.31
C PRO A 23 4.41 7.67 -13.09
N VAL A 24 3.59 7.88 -12.06
CA VAL A 24 3.57 7.05 -10.85
C VAL A 24 2.32 6.20 -10.86
N ILE A 25 2.49 4.88 -10.95
CA ILE A 25 1.40 3.91 -10.85
C ILE A 25 1.24 3.54 -9.38
N VAL A 26 0.06 3.78 -8.82
CA VAL A 26 -0.26 3.47 -7.43
C VAL A 26 -1.21 2.27 -7.40
N LEU A 27 -0.81 1.20 -6.70
CA LEU A 27 -1.67 0.06 -6.42
C LEU A 27 -2.09 0.12 -4.96
N ASP A 28 -3.35 0.45 -4.73
CA ASP A 28 -3.93 0.52 -3.39
C ASP A 28 -4.37 -0.85 -2.88
N GLU A 29 -4.42 -1.01 -1.57
CA GLU A 29 -4.77 -2.25 -0.88
C GLU A 29 -4.01 -3.48 -1.42
N ALA A 30 -2.70 -3.33 -1.64
CA ALA A 30 -1.91 -4.28 -2.38
C ALA A 30 -1.82 -5.68 -1.72
N GLN A 31 -2.13 -5.77 -0.43
CA GLN A 31 -2.23 -7.02 0.32
C GLN A 31 -3.42 -7.89 -0.14
N LEU A 32 -4.42 -7.31 -0.79
CA LEU A 32 -5.58 -8.01 -1.34
C LEU A 32 -5.30 -8.66 -2.70
N TYR A 33 -4.25 -8.25 -3.40
CA TYR A 33 -3.89 -8.89 -4.67
C TYR A 33 -3.41 -10.32 -4.45
N SER A 34 -3.84 -11.21 -5.35
CA SER A 34 -3.32 -12.57 -5.40
C SER A 34 -1.82 -12.57 -5.73
N THR A 35 -1.10 -13.59 -5.27
CA THR A 35 0.32 -13.81 -5.63
C THR A 35 0.53 -13.78 -7.14
N SER A 36 -0.37 -14.42 -7.90
CA SER A 36 -0.34 -14.45 -9.36
C SER A 36 -0.53 -13.09 -10.03
N SER A 37 -1.18 -12.14 -9.36
CA SER A 37 -1.37 -10.77 -9.87
C SER A 37 -0.13 -9.92 -9.57
N LEU A 38 0.39 -10.01 -8.35
CA LEU A 38 1.63 -9.32 -7.97
C LEU A 38 2.85 -9.81 -8.76
N ASP A 39 2.92 -11.10 -9.11
CA ASP A 39 3.97 -11.61 -10.00
C ASP A 39 3.93 -10.96 -11.39
N LYS A 40 2.73 -10.61 -11.90
CA LYS A 40 2.58 -9.88 -13.16
C LYS A 40 2.99 -8.42 -13.02
N VAL A 41 2.85 -7.82 -11.85
CA VAL A 41 3.37 -6.47 -11.57
C VAL A 41 4.89 -6.39 -11.76
N ARG A 42 5.62 -7.51 -11.53
CA ARG A 42 7.06 -7.57 -11.86
C ARG A 42 7.33 -7.38 -13.35
N LEU A 43 6.42 -7.82 -14.21
CA LEU A 43 6.54 -7.67 -15.66
C LEU A 43 6.41 -6.21 -16.05
N LEU A 44 5.55 -5.44 -15.36
CA LEU A 44 5.46 -4.00 -15.52
C LEU A 44 6.81 -3.35 -15.18
N LEU A 45 7.40 -3.67 -14.03
CA LEU A 45 8.73 -3.17 -13.63
C LEU A 45 9.86 -3.60 -14.58
N GLY A 46 9.59 -4.56 -15.48
CA GLY A 46 10.51 -5.05 -16.50
C GLY A 46 10.36 -4.36 -17.86
N ILE A 47 9.39 -3.45 -18.02
CA ILE A 47 9.25 -2.62 -19.23
C ILE A 47 10.45 -1.66 -19.25
N ASN A 48 11.52 -2.07 -19.91
CA ASN A 48 12.73 -1.27 -20.06
C ASN A 48 12.57 -0.35 -21.28
N LEU A 49 11.69 0.62 -21.15
CA LEU A 49 11.69 1.78 -22.02
C LEU A 49 12.87 2.66 -21.59
N ALA A 50 13.69 3.04 -22.57
CA ALA A 50 14.99 3.72 -22.45
C ALA A 50 15.12 4.68 -21.26
N GLU A 51 16.34 4.87 -20.74
CA GLU A 51 16.58 5.84 -19.67
C GLU A 51 16.05 7.24 -20.03
N PRO A 52 15.31 7.92 -19.13
CA PRO A 52 14.99 7.55 -17.74
C PRO A 52 13.83 6.53 -17.59
N SER A 53 13.71 5.89 -16.41
CA SER A 53 12.67 4.89 -16.09
C SER A 53 11.28 5.30 -16.59
N ALA A 54 10.64 4.42 -17.36
CA ALA A 54 9.35 4.68 -18.02
C ALA A 54 8.20 5.02 -17.07
N PHE A 55 8.28 4.56 -15.82
CA PHE A 55 7.35 4.89 -14.75
C PHE A 55 7.95 4.54 -13.37
N ALA A 56 7.29 4.97 -12.30
CA ALA A 56 7.52 4.53 -10.93
C ALA A 56 6.30 3.77 -10.39
N LEU A 57 6.52 2.78 -9.53
CA LEU A 57 5.45 1.97 -8.93
C LEU A 57 5.42 2.18 -7.42
N ALA A 58 4.25 2.50 -6.89
CA ALA A 58 3.98 2.56 -5.46
C ALA A 58 2.94 1.49 -5.07
N LEU A 59 3.33 0.58 -4.18
CA LEU A 59 2.41 -0.37 -3.55
C LEU A 59 1.98 0.20 -2.21
N LEU A 60 0.69 0.47 -2.06
CA LEU A 60 0.08 0.93 -0.81
C LEU A 60 -0.72 -0.21 -0.19
N GLY A 61 -0.83 -0.20 1.13
CA GLY A 61 -1.54 -1.22 1.86
C GLY A 61 -1.26 -1.16 3.35
N ASP A 62 -1.74 -2.17 4.04
CA ASP A 62 -1.62 -2.28 5.49
C ASP A 62 -0.26 -2.85 5.96
N GLU A 63 -0.14 -3.05 7.27
CA GLU A 63 1.05 -3.61 7.90
C GLU A 63 1.38 -5.04 7.45
N TYR A 64 0.40 -5.78 6.91
CA TYR A 64 0.57 -7.13 6.40
C TYR A 64 1.14 -7.14 4.99
N LEU A 65 1.10 -6.04 4.24
CA LEU A 65 1.62 -5.95 2.88
C LEU A 65 3.10 -6.38 2.81
N ILE A 66 3.96 -5.82 3.68
CA ILE A 66 5.40 -6.12 3.66
C ILE A 66 5.68 -7.59 4.00
N ASN A 67 4.93 -8.16 4.94
CA ASN A 67 5.08 -9.55 5.35
C ASN A 67 4.60 -10.49 4.25
N SER A 68 3.48 -10.14 3.63
CA SER A 68 2.91 -10.85 2.49
C SER A 68 3.87 -10.86 1.30
N LEU A 69 4.49 -9.71 1.00
CA LEU A 69 5.47 -9.59 -0.07
C LEU A 69 6.73 -10.42 0.19
N ARG A 70 7.23 -10.43 1.43
CA ARG A 70 8.43 -11.19 1.82
C ARG A 70 8.21 -12.71 1.84
N LEU A 71 7.01 -13.16 2.24
CA LEU A 71 6.69 -14.59 2.36
C LEU A 71 6.25 -15.21 1.04
N ARG A 72 5.55 -14.45 0.18
CA ARG A 72 4.86 -15.00 -1.00
C ARG A 72 5.60 -14.80 -2.33
N HIS A 73 6.58 -13.91 -2.42
CA HIS A 73 7.29 -13.68 -3.69
C HIS A 73 8.74 -14.14 -3.65
N PRO A 74 9.23 -14.79 -4.73
CA PRO A 74 10.66 -14.99 -4.92
C PRO A 74 11.35 -13.62 -4.98
N ARG A 75 12.57 -13.53 -4.41
CA ARG A 75 13.40 -12.32 -4.18
C ARG A 75 13.44 -11.26 -5.30
N ALA A 76 13.07 -11.62 -6.54
CA ALA A 76 13.12 -10.80 -7.74
C ALA A 76 12.16 -9.59 -7.78
N LEU A 77 11.03 -9.62 -7.07
CA LEU A 77 10.18 -8.43 -6.89
C LEU A 77 10.78 -7.51 -5.84
N CYS A 78 11.14 -8.06 -4.67
CA CYS A 78 11.78 -7.32 -3.58
C CYS A 78 13.11 -6.68 -4.01
N SER A 79 13.86 -7.27 -4.95
CA SER A 79 15.10 -6.69 -5.47
C SER A 79 14.90 -5.46 -6.36
N ARG A 80 13.67 -5.21 -6.84
CA ARG A 80 13.31 -4.03 -7.63
C ARG A 80 12.57 -2.97 -6.83
N VAL A 81 12.27 -3.25 -5.56
CA VAL A 81 11.67 -2.27 -4.65
C VAL A 81 12.80 -1.41 -4.08
N SER A 82 12.89 -0.17 -4.55
CA SER A 82 13.93 0.78 -4.14
C SER A 82 13.80 1.25 -2.69
N GLY A 83 12.62 1.08 -2.08
CA GLY A 83 12.39 1.46 -0.69
C GLY A 83 11.02 1.01 -0.18
N HIS A 84 10.88 0.94 1.14
CA HIS A 84 9.59 0.79 1.81
C HIS A 84 9.50 1.84 2.90
N CYS A 85 8.32 2.44 3.06
CA CYS A 85 8.02 3.33 4.17
C CYS A 85 6.87 2.75 4.96
N ARG A 86 6.96 2.78 6.29
CA ARG A 86 5.85 2.46 7.18
C ARG A 86 5.40 3.74 7.85
N LEU A 87 4.16 4.14 7.58
CA LEU A 87 3.54 5.25 8.30
C LEU A 87 3.39 4.85 9.77
N LYS A 88 3.86 5.72 10.66
CA LYS A 88 3.68 5.55 12.11
C LYS A 88 2.33 6.16 12.50
N ALA A 89 1.75 5.66 13.58
CA ALA A 89 0.60 6.30 14.20
C ALA A 89 0.94 7.76 14.52
N TRP A 90 0.03 8.66 14.16
CA TRP A 90 0.16 10.07 14.49
C TRP A 90 0.08 10.30 15.99
N ARG A 91 0.86 11.26 16.47
CA ARG A 91 0.75 11.80 17.83
C ARG A 91 -0.56 12.57 17.96
N SER A 92 -1.06 12.69 19.18
CA SER A 92 -2.29 13.42 19.48
C SER A 92 -2.27 14.86 18.92
N GLU A 93 -1.10 15.50 18.93
CA GLU A 93 -0.88 16.84 18.38
C GLU A 93 -1.02 16.88 16.85
N GLU A 94 -0.46 15.88 16.15
CA GLU A 94 -0.50 15.76 14.68
C GLU A 94 -1.93 15.46 14.20
N VAL A 95 -2.65 14.59 14.93
CA VAL A 95 -4.08 14.33 14.66
C VAL A 95 -4.89 15.60 14.82
N ARG A 96 -4.64 16.40 15.88
CA ARG A 96 -5.35 17.65 16.12
C ARG A 96 -5.11 18.66 15.00
N GLU A 97 -3.87 18.79 14.53
CA GLU A 97 -3.51 19.67 13.42
C GLU A 97 -4.17 19.23 12.10
N TYR A 98 -4.11 17.94 11.78
CA TYR A 98 -4.77 17.38 10.59
C TYR A 98 -6.27 17.64 10.59
N LEU A 99 -6.94 17.41 11.72
CA LEU A 99 -8.38 17.62 11.84
C LEU A 99 -8.73 19.10 11.71
N ARG A 100 -7.94 20.00 12.33
CA ARG A 100 -8.11 21.45 12.17
C ARG A 100 -7.98 21.86 10.70
N ALA A 101 -6.96 21.39 9.99
CA ALA A 101 -6.76 21.70 8.58
C ALA A 101 -7.89 21.15 7.69
N SER A 102 -8.34 19.92 7.96
CA SER A 102 -9.44 19.29 7.23
C SER A 102 -10.78 20.00 7.45
N LEU A 103 -11.05 20.44 8.68
CA LEU A 103 -12.25 21.22 9.02
C LEU A 103 -12.20 22.61 8.38
N ALA A 104 -11.05 23.29 8.43
CA ALA A 104 -10.86 24.58 7.77
C ALA A 104 -11.07 24.47 6.24
N ALA A 105 -10.60 23.39 5.61
CA ALA A 105 -10.78 23.14 4.18
C ALA A 105 -12.26 23.02 3.75
N VAL A 106 -13.16 22.67 4.68
CA VAL A 106 -14.62 22.63 4.45
C VAL A 106 -15.36 23.84 5.05
N GLY A 107 -14.63 24.89 5.45
CA GLY A 107 -15.19 26.14 5.98
C GLY A 107 -15.57 26.11 7.46
N ILE A 108 -15.10 25.11 8.21
CA ILE A 108 -15.33 24.99 9.64
C ILE A 108 -14.09 25.46 10.38
N GLU A 109 -14.12 26.72 10.83
CA GLU A 109 -13.00 27.33 11.58
C GLU A 109 -13.13 27.19 13.10
N ARG A 110 -14.27 26.67 13.59
CA ARG A 110 -14.50 26.47 15.02
C ARG A 110 -13.66 25.28 15.52
N GLU A 111 -13.16 25.39 16.74
CA GLU A 111 -12.52 24.28 17.44
C GLU A 111 -13.59 23.23 17.79
N ALA A 112 -13.89 22.34 16.85
CA ALA A 112 -14.96 21.34 16.98
C ALA A 112 -14.56 20.13 17.84
N ILE A 113 -13.31 20.08 18.32
CA ILE A 113 -12.74 18.96 19.04
C ILE A 113 -12.39 19.44 20.44
N GLU A 114 -13.26 19.13 21.38
CA GLU A 114 -12.98 19.32 22.80
C GLU A 114 -11.84 18.36 23.21
N PRO A 115 -10.81 18.84 23.93
CA PRO A 115 -9.76 17.95 24.40
C PRO A 115 -10.38 16.98 25.39
N THR A 116 -10.52 15.70 25.00
CA THR A 116 -10.94 14.65 25.93
C THR A 116 -9.93 14.62 27.08
N ALA A 117 -10.35 15.15 28.23
CA ALA A 117 -9.56 15.11 29.45
C ALA A 117 -9.38 13.65 29.88
N GLY A 118 -8.13 13.23 30.02
CA GLY A 118 -7.75 12.00 30.72
C GLY A 118 -7.63 10.76 29.83
N GLY A 119 -6.40 10.26 29.76
CA GLY A 119 -5.99 9.17 28.87
C GLY A 119 -6.75 7.86 29.03
N ARG A 120 -6.99 7.22 27.89
CA ARG A 120 -6.99 5.76 27.77
C ARG A 120 -6.16 5.40 26.56
N HIS A 121 -4.94 4.95 26.80
CA HIS A 121 -4.18 4.20 25.81
C HIS A 121 -5.02 2.99 25.42
N HIS A 122 -5.72 3.06 24.29
CA HIS A 122 -6.38 1.91 23.69
C HIS A 122 -5.27 0.97 23.20
N HIS A 123 -4.85 0.07 24.08
CA HIS A 123 -4.06 -1.08 23.73
C HIS A 123 -4.96 -1.97 22.87
N HIS A 124 -4.78 -1.92 21.55
CA HIS A 124 -5.41 -2.83 20.61
C HIS A 124 -4.94 -4.24 20.98
N ARG A 125 -5.79 -4.99 21.69
CA ARG A 125 -5.55 -6.40 22.03
C ARG A 125 -6.00 -7.22 20.80
N PRO A 126 -5.09 -7.90 20.08
CA PRO A 126 -5.52 -8.79 19.02
C PRO A 126 -6.32 -9.95 19.64
N ALA A 127 -7.44 -10.29 19.01
CA ALA A 127 -8.26 -11.42 19.38
C ALA A 127 -7.43 -12.71 19.30
N ARG A 128 -7.21 -13.37 20.44
CA ARG A 128 -6.74 -14.76 20.46
C ARG A 128 -7.87 -15.63 19.91
N ALA A 129 -7.80 -16.00 18.64
CA ALA A 129 -8.54 -17.16 18.15
C ALA A 129 -7.84 -18.40 18.74
N GLY A 130 -8.60 -19.14 19.54
CA GLY A 130 -8.12 -20.22 20.39
C GLY A 130 -7.48 -21.37 19.63
N SER A 131 -6.39 -21.87 20.22
CA SER A 131 -5.90 -23.22 19.98
C SER A 131 -6.78 -24.22 20.71
N ASP A 132 -6.94 -25.37 20.05
CA ASP A 132 -6.97 -26.70 20.64
C ASP A 132 -8.33 -27.24 21.15
N ARG A 133 -8.92 -28.08 20.31
CA ARG A 133 -9.62 -29.29 20.77
C ARG A 133 -9.15 -30.47 19.93
N THR A 134 -8.10 -31.12 20.41
CA THR A 134 -7.94 -32.56 20.30
C THR A 134 -9.19 -33.27 20.86
N PRO A 135 -9.62 -34.38 20.26
CA PRO A 135 -10.28 -35.44 21.01
C PRO A 135 -9.36 -36.67 21.02
N THR A 136 -8.78 -36.94 22.19
CA THR A 136 -8.44 -38.29 22.64
C THR A 136 -9.70 -39.16 22.64
N GLY A 137 -9.52 -40.43 22.26
CA GLY A 137 -10.58 -41.35 21.88
C GLY A 137 -11.46 -41.93 22.98
N GLY A 138 -12.39 -42.74 22.49
CA GLY A 138 -13.21 -43.74 23.15
C GLY A 138 -13.61 -44.76 22.10
#